data_AF-A0A419V5L9-F1
#
_entry.id   AF-A0A419V5L9-F1
#
_cell.length_a   1.000
_cell.length_b   1.000
_cell.length_c   1.000
_cell.angle_alpha   90.00
_cell.angle_beta   90.00
_cell.angle_gamma   90.00
#
_symmetry.space_group_name_H-M   'P 1'
#
loop_
_entity.id
_entity.type
_entity.pdbx_description
1 polymer ?
#
loop_
_entity_poly.entity_id
_entity_poly.type
_entity_poly.pdbx_seq_one_letter_code
_entity_poly.pdbx_strand_id
1 'polypeptide(L)' 'MLYIKCHSCGTETKAEVQMSVSELSNENIQEEYQNCPHCGSPIKLLAEDIYEK' A
#
# COMPACT_ATOMS: atom_id res chain seq x y z
N MET A 1 -6.99 -11.08 3.11
CA MET A 1 -5.92 -10.28 3.76
C MET A 1 -5.21 -9.51 2.67
N LEU A 2 -4.92 -8.21 2.86
CA LEU A 2 -4.47 -7.32 1.79
C LEU A 2 -2.94 -7.27 1.66
N TYR A 3 -2.46 -7.20 0.42
CA TYR A 3 -1.05 -7.17 0.05
C TYR A 3 -0.77 -6.05 -0.95
N ILE A 4 0.48 -5.59 -0.98
CA ILE A 4 1.00 -4.62 -1.94
C ILE A 4 2.45 -4.92 -2.26
N LYS A 5 2.86 -4.62 -3.50
CA LYS A 5 4.23 -4.82 -3.97
C LYS A 5 5.03 -3.53 -3.84
N CYS A 6 6.21 -3.61 -3.21
CA CYS A 6 7.13 -2.48 -3.17
C CYS A 6 7.69 -2.20 -4.57
N HIS A 7 7.52 -0.97 -5.07
CA HIS A 7 8.08 -0.58 -6.38
C HIS A 7 9.62 -0.51 -6.38
N SER A 8 10.25 -0.30 -5.22
CA SER A 8 11.71 -0.16 -5.12
C SER A 8 12.44 -1.50 -5.15
N CYS A 9 11.94 -2.52 -4.45
CA CYS A 9 12.60 -3.83 -4.34
C CYS A 9 11.79 -4.99 -4.92
N GLY A 10 10.55 -4.76 -5.33
CA GLY A 10 9.66 -5.79 -5.87
C GLY A 10 9.11 -6.78 -4.82
N THR A 11 9.42 -6.61 -3.54
CA THR A 11 8.94 -7.49 -2.48
C THR A 11 7.47 -7.25 -2.22
N GLU A 12 6.68 -8.33 -2.17
CA GLU A 12 5.29 -8.31 -1.71
C GLU A 12 5.26 -8.22 -0.18
N THR A 13 4.52 -7.27 0.36
CA THR A 13 4.32 -7.11 1.80
C THR A 13 2.83 -6.95 2.11
N LYS A 14 2.45 -7.15 3.37
CA LYS A 14 1.11 -6.81 3.83
C LYS A 14 0.88 -5.31 3.67
N ALA A 15 -0.30 -4.95 3.18
CA ALA A 15 -0.73 -3.57 3.12
C ALA A 15 -1.31 -3.19 4.49
N GLU A 16 -0.60 -2.37 5.26
CA GLU A 16 -1.09 -1.83 6.52
C GLU A 16 -1.90 -0.57 6.23
N VAL A 17 -3.13 -0.78 5.78
CA VAL A 17 -4.06 0.32 5.48
C VAL A 17 -4.89 0.61 6.72
N GLN A 18 -4.87 1.85 7.22
CA GLN A 18 -5.72 2.22 8.37
C GLN A 18 -7.18 2.44 7.96
N MET A 19 -7.39 2.71 6.67
CA MET A 19 -8.68 2.99 6.04
C MET A 19 -9.04 1.89 5.04
N SER A 20 -10.32 1.82 4.67
CA SER A 20 -10.80 0.80 3.74
C SER A 20 -10.21 1.05 2.33
N VAL A 21 -10.03 0.01 1.53
CA VAL A 21 -9.56 0.15 0.12
C VAL A 21 -10.44 1.11 -0.67
N SER A 22 -11.75 1.16 -0.39
CA SER A 22 -12.70 2.10 -1.00
C SER A 22 -12.43 3.57 -0.65
N GLU A 23 -11.81 3.84 0.50
CA GLU A 23 -11.46 5.19 0.95
C GLU A 23 -10.14 5.65 0.30
N LEU A 24 -9.17 4.75 0.12
CA LEU A 24 -7.94 5.05 -0.62
C LEU A 24 -8.18 5.50 -2.07
N SER A 25 -9.29 5.06 -2.70
CA SER A 25 -9.66 5.47 -4.06
C SER A 25 -10.20 6.90 -4.16
N ASN A 26 -10.41 7.59 -3.05
CA ASN A 26 -10.98 8.92 -3.05
C ASN A 26 -9.85 9.96 -3.18
N GLU A 27 -9.80 10.70 -4.28
CA GLU A 27 -8.74 11.69 -4.60
C GLU A 27 -8.60 12.82 -3.54
N ASN A 28 -9.51 12.90 -2.58
CA ASN A 28 -9.53 13.91 -1.52
C ASN A 28 -8.98 13.40 -0.17
N ILE A 29 -8.48 12.15 -0.12
CA ILE A 29 -7.94 11.54 1.09
C ILE A 29 -6.41 11.64 1.09
N GLN A 30 -5.85 11.93 2.26
CA GLN A 30 -4.40 12.06 2.48
C GLN A 30 -3.66 10.85 1.91
N GLU A 31 -2.62 11.10 1.11
CA GLU A 31 -1.78 10.05 0.56
C GLU A 31 -1.16 9.23 1.71
N GLU A 32 -1.57 7.96 1.83
CA GLU A 32 -1.02 7.07 2.85
C GLU A 32 0.25 6.39 2.32
N TYR A 33 1.30 6.41 3.14
CA TYR A 33 2.57 5.77 2.83
C TYR A 33 2.91 4.79 3.94
N GLN A 34 3.42 3.62 3.56
CA GLN A 34 4.02 2.67 4.49
C GLN A 34 5.46 2.38 4.08
N ASN A 35 6.32 2.02 5.02
CA ASN A 35 7.69 1.63 4.69
C ASN A 35 7.75 0.15 4.35
N CYS A 36 8.46 -0.18 3.27
CA CYS A 36 8.72 -1.56 2.93
C CYS A 36 9.53 -2.25 4.04
N PRO A 37 9.08 -3.36 4.62
CA PRO A 37 9.83 -4.05 5.68
C PRO A 37 11.13 -4.69 5.16
N HIS A 38 11.27 -4.87 3.84
CA HIS A 38 12.46 -5.47 3.24
C HIS A 38 13.58 -4.46 2.97
N CYS A 39 13.25 -3.30 2.38
CA CYS A 39 14.24 -2.30 1.96
C CYS A 39 14.11 -0.94 2.64
N GLY A 40 13.08 -0.73 3.47
CA GLY A 40 12.81 0.54 4.14
C GLY A 40 12.29 1.65 3.22
N SER A 41 12.14 1.40 1.93
CA SER A 41 11.65 2.40 0.97
C SER A 41 10.17 2.71 1.21
N PRO A 42 9.75 3.98 1.07
CA PRO A 42 8.35 4.35 1.16
C PRO A 42 7.56 3.72 0.00
N ILE A 43 6.47 3.05 0.35
CA ILE A 43 5.48 2.48 -0.56
C ILE A 43 4.24 3.36 -0.44
N LYS A 44 3.80 3.90 -1.58
CA LYS A 44 2.53 4.60 -1.67
C LYS A 44 1.40 3.56 -1.66
N LEU A 45 0.46 3.70 -0.74
CA LEU A 45 -0.70 2.80 -0.64
C LEU A 45 -1.78 3.29 -1.62
N LEU A 46 -1.79 2.73 -2.82
CA LEU A 46 -2.82 2.98 -3.81
C LEU A 46 -3.83 1.84 -3.82
N ALA A 47 -5.12 2.16 -3.84
CA ALA A 47 -6.19 1.15 -3.85
C ALA A 47 -6.07 0.19 -5.04
N GLU A 48 -5.59 0.66 -6.18
CA GLU A 48 -5.38 -0.12 -7.41
C GLU A 48 -4.21 -1.11 -7.31
N ASP A 49 -3.20 -0.81 -6.48
CA ASP A 49 -2.01 -1.65 -6.29
C ASP A 49 -2.19 -2.66 -5.14
N ILE A 50 -3.25 -2.51 -4.34
CA ILE A 50 -3.58 -3.39 -3.23
C ILE A 50 -4.49 -4.52 -3.72
N TYR A 51 -4.10 -5.76 -3.41
CA TYR A 51 -4.84 -6.96 -3.80
C TYR A 51 -5.00 -7.93 -2.64
N GLU A 52 -5.99 -8.81 -2.74
CA GLU A 52 -6.21 -9.91 -1.81
C GLU A 52 -5.60 -11.21 -2.35
N LYS A 53 -5.03 -12.02 -1.45
CA LYS A 53 -4.45 -13.34 -1.74
C LYS A 53 -5.00 -14.38 -0.77
#